data_AF-M5BUR3-F1
#
_entry.id   AF-M5BUR3-F1
#
_cell.length_a   1.000
_cell.length_b   1.000
_cell.length_c   1.000
_cell.angle_alpha   90.00
_cell.angle_beta   90.00
_cell.angle_gamma   90.00
#
_symmetry.space_group_name_H-M   'P 1'
#
loop_
_entity.id
_entity.type
_entity.pdbx_description
1 polymer ?
#
loop_
_entity_poly.entity_id
_entity_poly.type
_entity_poly.pdbx_seq_one_letter_code
_entity_poly.pdbx_strand_id
1 'polypeptide(L)'
;MAVGVKMVLASNIAGMSFAGSDVGGFFGDPPAEMLVRWYQVGAFAPFFRAHAHIDTKRREPYLLEEPYKSMVRDILRLRYSLLPVWYTAFRETSVTGMPVLR
;
A
#
# COMPACT_ATOMS: atom_id res chain seq x y z
N MET A 1 -5.78 2.73 -8.99
CA MET A 1 -4.99 1.57 -8.54
C MET A 1 -3.85 1.22 -9.50
N ALA A 2 -4.11 0.72 -10.73
CA ALA A 2 -3.05 0.23 -11.65
C ALA A 2 -1.96 1.26 -11.98
N VAL A 3 -2.33 2.53 -12.21
CA VAL A 3 -1.38 3.62 -12.45
C VAL A 3 -0.44 3.83 -11.25
N GLY A 4 -0.93 3.65 -10.02
CA GLY A 4 -0.14 3.79 -8.80
C GLY A 4 1.05 2.82 -8.76
N VAL A 5 0.87 1.57 -9.22
CA VAL A 5 1.96 0.59 -9.31
C VAL A 5 3.07 1.09 -10.26
N LYS A 6 2.69 1.56 -11.45
CA LYS A 6 3.64 2.09 -12.43
C LYS A 6 4.40 3.31 -11.90
N MET A 7 3.72 4.22 -11.21
CA MET A 7 4.32 5.41 -10.62
C MET A 7 5.29 5.08 -9.48
N VAL A 8 4.94 4.12 -8.62
CA VAL A 8 5.81 3.67 -7.52
C VAL A 8 7.07 3.00 -8.09
N LEU A 9 6.93 2.16 -9.12
CA LEU A 9 8.08 1.54 -9.80
C LEU A 9 8.98 2.59 -10.48
N ALA A 10 8.38 3.57 -11.17
CA ALA A 10 9.15 4.67 -11.78
C ALA A 10 9.91 5.48 -10.72
N SER A 11 9.29 5.75 -9.57
CA SER A 11 9.94 6.45 -8.44
C SER A 11 11.12 5.64 -7.88
N ASN A 12 10.97 4.32 -7.76
CA ASN A 12 12.01 3.41 -7.29
C ASN A 12 13.23 3.42 -8.22
N ILE A 13 13.01 3.34 -9.54
CA ILE A 13 14.09 3.41 -10.54
C ILE A 13 14.78 4.79 -10.52
N ALA A 14 14.04 5.86 -10.21
CA ALA A 14 14.57 7.22 -10.06
C ALA A 14 15.29 7.47 -8.71
N GLY A 15 15.49 6.46 -7.87
CA GLY A 15 16.15 6.59 -6.57
C GLY A 15 15.25 7.08 -5.42
N MET A 16 13.96 7.28 -5.68
CA MET A 16 12.95 7.63 -4.68
C MET A 16 12.21 6.38 -4.19
N SER A 17 12.93 5.46 -3.57
CA SER A 17 12.40 4.13 -3.22
C SER A 17 11.32 4.14 -2.13
N PHE A 18 11.28 5.16 -1.27
CA PHE A 18 10.23 5.26 -0.24
C PHE A 18 8.95 5.91 -0.80
N ALA A 19 8.28 5.21 -1.71
CA ALA A 19 7.11 5.70 -2.44
C ALA A 19 5.88 4.82 -2.23
N GLY A 20 4.69 5.41 -2.43
CA GLY A 20 3.40 4.76 -2.27
C GLY A 20 2.27 5.61 -2.84
N SER A 21 1.06 5.06 -2.82
CA SER A 21 -0.17 5.77 -3.22
C SER A 21 -1.25 5.56 -2.18
N ASP A 22 -2.19 6.50 -2.07
CA ASP A 22 -3.28 6.41 -1.09
C ASP A 22 -4.11 5.13 -1.30
N VAL A 23 -4.09 4.26 -0.31
CA VAL A 23 -4.86 3.02 -0.29
C VAL A 23 -6.35 3.35 -0.20
N GLY A 24 -7.11 2.87 -1.17
CA GLY A 24 -8.51 3.19 -1.38
C GLY A 24 -8.76 4.40 -2.29
N GLY A 25 -7.70 5.10 -2.73
CA GLY A 25 -7.80 6.33 -3.52
C GLY A 25 -8.19 7.54 -2.66
N PHE A 26 -7.72 8.74 -3.03
CA PHE A 26 -7.99 9.94 -2.23
C PHE A 26 -9.44 10.42 -2.39
N PHE A 27 -9.91 10.58 -3.63
CA PHE A 27 -11.26 11.03 -3.97
C PHE A 27 -12.23 9.87 -4.21
N GLY A 28 -13.49 10.09 -3.85
CA GLY A 28 -14.60 9.15 -4.07
C GLY A 28 -14.67 8.03 -3.04
N ASP A 29 -15.75 7.26 -3.12
CA ASP A 29 -16.04 6.13 -2.23
C ASP A 29 -15.81 4.81 -2.98
N PRO A 30 -14.69 4.09 -2.76
CA PRO A 30 -14.46 2.81 -3.41
C PRO A 30 -15.46 1.75 -2.88
N PRO A 31 -15.98 0.84 -3.73
CA PRO A 31 -16.73 -0.31 -3.24
C PRO A 31 -15.82 -1.22 -2.40
N ALA A 32 -16.42 -2.00 -1.49
CA ALA A 32 -15.69 -2.82 -0.52
C ALA A 32 -14.63 -3.73 -1.17
N GLU A 33 -14.99 -4.42 -2.26
CA GLU A 33 -14.06 -5.25 -3.03
C GLU A 33 -12.84 -4.44 -3.51
N MET A 34 -13.06 -3.26 -4.07
CA MET A 34 -11.99 -2.41 -4.59
C MET A 34 -11.08 -1.91 -3.46
N LEU A 35 -11.64 -1.58 -2.29
CA LEU A 35 -10.85 -1.22 -1.11
C LEU A 35 -9.95 -2.38 -0.67
N VAL A 36 -10.47 -3.61 -0.61
CA VAL A 36 -9.67 -4.82 -0.31
C VAL A 36 -8.54 -4.99 -1.32
N ARG A 37 -8.82 -4.89 -2.62
CA ARG A 37 -7.78 -4.98 -3.65
C ARG A 37 -6.72 -3.88 -3.50
N TRP A 38 -7.11 -2.69 -3.06
CA TRP A 38 -6.17 -1.61 -2.76
C TRP A 38 -5.27 -1.93 -1.57
N TYR A 39 -5.80 -2.53 -0.51
CA TYR A 39 -4.98 -3.02 0.61
C TYR A 39 -4.01 -4.11 0.17
N GLN A 40 -4.47 -5.05 -0.66
CA GLN A 40 -3.64 -6.13 -1.22
C GLN A 40 -2.46 -5.60 -2.03
N VAL A 41 -2.69 -4.62 -2.91
CA VAL A 41 -1.61 -4.00 -3.70
C VAL A 41 -0.76 -3.06 -2.84
N GLY A 42 -1.38 -2.24 -1.99
CA GLY A 42 -0.71 -1.24 -1.17
C GLY A 42 0.22 -1.86 -0.12
N ALA A 43 -0.09 -3.06 0.38
CA ALA A 43 0.77 -3.80 1.30
C ALA A 43 2.14 -4.13 0.70
N PHE A 44 2.29 -4.12 -0.63
CA PHE A 44 3.57 -4.31 -1.33
C PHE A 44 4.21 -3.00 -1.79
N ALA A 45 3.65 -1.84 -1.46
CA ALA A 45 4.32 -0.56 -1.69
C ALA A 45 5.32 -0.25 -0.55
N PRO A 46 6.49 0.34 -0.85
CA PRO A 46 7.44 0.75 0.18
C PRO A 46 6.81 1.66 1.26
N PHE A 47 6.06 2.69 0.83
CA PHE A 47 5.21 3.51 1.70
C PHE A 47 3.75 3.02 1.64
N PHE A 48 3.19 2.65 2.78
CA PHE A 48 1.85 2.05 2.87
C PHE A 48 0.95 2.87 3.81
N ARG A 49 0.01 3.61 3.22
CA ARG A 49 -0.93 4.49 3.93
C ARG A 49 -2.32 4.46 3.30
N ALA A 50 -3.36 4.29 4.12
CA ALA A 50 -4.73 4.59 3.73
C ALA A 50 -5.05 6.06 4.03
N HIS A 51 -5.66 6.74 3.07
CA HIS A 51 -6.01 8.15 3.19
C HIS A 51 -7.22 8.48 2.31
N ALA A 52 -7.89 9.59 2.63
CA ALA A 52 -9.20 9.91 2.12
C ALA A 52 -9.48 11.42 2.15
N HIS A 53 -10.18 11.92 1.14
CA HIS A 53 -10.67 13.30 1.09
C HIS A 53 -11.79 13.54 2.11
N ILE A 54 -11.95 14.79 2.55
CA ILE A 54 -12.91 15.18 3.60
C ILE A 54 -14.36 14.84 3.26
N ASP A 55 -14.73 14.87 1.97
CA ASP A 55 -16.09 14.58 1.50
C ASP A 55 -16.40 13.07 1.34
N THR A 56 -15.45 12.19 1.63
CA THR A 56 -15.66 10.74 1.47
C THR A 56 -16.27 10.12 2.72
N LYS A 57 -16.96 8.99 2.54
CA LYS A 57 -17.45 8.19 3.66
C LYS A 57 -16.28 7.62 4.46
N ARG A 58 -16.52 7.41 5.75
CA ARG A 58 -15.59 6.68 6.62
C ARG A 58 -15.38 5.27 6.08
N ARG A 59 -14.11 4.84 6.05
CA ARG A 59 -13.67 3.60 5.41
C ARG A 59 -12.49 2.97 6.12
N GLU A 60 -12.39 3.17 7.43
CA GLU A 60 -11.47 2.40 8.24
C GLU A 60 -11.73 0.89 8.07
N PRO A 61 -10.70 0.04 8.00
CA PRO A 61 -10.85 -1.39 7.69
C PRO A 61 -11.86 -2.15 8.56
N TYR A 62 -12.01 -1.74 9.82
CA TYR A 62 -12.93 -2.38 10.75
C TYR A 62 -14.42 -2.13 10.44
N LEU A 63 -14.72 -1.12 9.59
CA LEU A 63 -16.07 -0.81 9.11
C LEU A 63 -16.53 -1.70 7.94
N LEU A 64 -15.61 -2.45 7.32
CA LEU A 64 -15.98 -3.39 6.26
C LEU A 64 -16.78 -4.56 6.84
N GLU A 65 -17.72 -5.10 6.07
CA GLU A 65 -18.38 -6.36 6.42
C GLU A 65 -17.50 -7.57 6.05
N GLU A 66 -17.83 -8.73 6.62
CA GLU A 66 -17.23 -9.98 6.16
C GLU A 66 -17.72 -10.31 4.74
N PRO A 67 -16.87 -10.89 3.86
CA PRO A 67 -15.52 -11.41 4.14
C PRO A 67 -14.40 -10.36 3.99
N TYR A 68 -14.72 -9.12 3.60
CA TYR A 68 -13.74 -8.10 3.24
C TYR A 68 -12.87 -7.67 4.44
N LYS A 69 -13.44 -7.59 5.64
CA LYS A 69 -12.71 -7.30 6.87
C LYS A 69 -11.62 -8.32 7.15
N SER A 70 -11.91 -9.62 7.04
CA SER A 70 -10.90 -10.68 7.20
C SER A 70 -9.82 -10.60 6.12
N MET A 71 -10.19 -10.36 4.86
CA MET A 71 -9.20 -10.23 3.78
C MET A 71 -8.22 -9.06 4.00
N VAL A 72 -8.69 -7.91 4.49
CA VAL A 72 -7.81 -6.77 4.83
C VAL A 72 -6.92 -7.12 6.03
N ARG A 73 -7.47 -7.80 7.05
CA ARG A 73 -6.69 -8.25 8.21
C ARG A 73 -5.54 -9.18 7.82
N ASP A 74 -5.79 -10.11 6.90
CA ASP A 74 -4.81 -11.09 6.47
C ASP A 74 -3.66 -10.45 5.69
N ILE A 75 -3.94 -9.51 4.78
CA ILE A 75 -2.87 -8.78 4.09
C ILE A 75 -2.08 -7.87 5.05
N LEU A 76 -2.75 -7.24 6.03
CA LEU A 76 -2.03 -6.48 7.06
C LEU A 76 -1.08 -7.38 7.84
N ARG A 77 -1.53 -8.57 8.28
CA ARG A 77 -0.67 -9.54 8.95
C ARG A 77 0.52 -9.95 8.09
N LEU A 78 0.31 -10.20 6.79
CA LEU A 78 1.40 -10.51 5.86
C LEU A 78 2.41 -9.35 5.74
N ARG A 79 1.95 -8.11 5.63
CA ARG A 79 2.85 -6.94 5.61
C ARG A 79 3.70 -6.87 6.87
N TYR A 80 3.09 -7.06 8.04
CA TYR A 80 3.79 -7.04 9.32
C TYR A 80 4.79 -8.19 9.46
N SER A 81 4.45 -9.42 9.01
CA SER A 81 5.40 -10.54 9.02
C SER A 81 6.59 -10.32 8.09
N LEU A 82 6.43 -9.51 7.04
CA LEU A 82 7.50 -9.16 6.10
C LEU A 82 8.32 -7.92 6.51
N LEU A 83 8.06 -7.28 7.66
CA LEU A 83 8.84 -6.11 8.09
C LEU A 83 10.36 -6.32 8.10
N PRO A 84 10.91 -7.48 8.50
CA PRO A 84 12.35 -7.73 8.40
C PRO A 84 12.87 -7.68 6.95
N VAL A 85 12.08 -8.16 5.98
CA VAL A 85 12.41 -8.12 4.56
C VAL A 85 12.40 -6.67 4.06
N TRP A 86 11.34 -5.91 4.37
CA TRP A 86 11.26 -4.48 4.03
C TRP A 86 12.43 -3.69 4.61
N TYR A 87 12.72 -3.87 5.89
CA TYR A 87 13.80 -3.16 6.57
C TYR A 87 15.17 -3.47 5.94
N THR A 88 15.41 -4.73 5.60
CA THR A 88 16.64 -5.16 4.92
C THR A 88 16.75 -4.54 3.52
N ALA A 89 15.66 -4.50 2.75
CA ALA A 89 15.63 -3.87 1.43
C ALA A 89 15.91 -2.35 1.52
N PHE A 90 15.31 -1.65 2.49
CA PHE A 90 15.61 -0.23 2.73
C PHE A 90 17.06 -0.01 3.17
N ARG A 91 17.63 -0.93 3.97
CA ARG A 91 19.05 -0.89 4.32
C ARG A 91 19.93 -1.03 3.07
N GLU A 92 19.63 -1.96 2.18
CA GLU A 92 20.35 -2.10 0.90
C GLU A 92 20.28 -0.82 0.09
N THR A 93 19.07 -0.25 -0.09
CA THR A 93 18.89 1.04 -0.77
C THR A 93 19.73 2.16 -0.17
N SER A 94 19.83 2.24 1.17
CA SER A 94 20.59 3.30 1.85
C SER A 94 22.11 3.22 1.61
N VAL A 95 22.63 2.05 1.24
CA VAL A 95 24.08 1.81 1.05
C VAL A 95 24.45 1.77 -0.43
N THR A 96 23.61 1.19 -1.27
CA THR A 96 23.93 0.91 -2.69
C THR A 96 23.09 1.72 -3.68
N GLY A 97 22.01 2.34 -3.23
CA GLY A 97 21.01 2.97 -4.11
C GLY A 97 20.11 1.95 -4.83
N MET A 98 20.23 0.64 -4.55
CA MET A 98 19.38 -0.37 -5.17
C MET A 98 17.90 -0.13 -4.82
N PRO A 99 16.96 -0.15 -5.78
CA PRO A 99 15.56 0.08 -5.49
C PRO A 99 14.94 -0.98 -4.56
N VAL A 100 14.05 -0.56 -3.66
CA VAL A 100 13.34 -1.47 -2.74
C VAL A 100 12.38 -2.37 -3.52
N LEU A 101 11.61 -1.77 -4.43
CA LEU A 101 10.66 -2.46 -5.29
C LEU A 101 11.21 -2.51 -6.71
N ARG A 102 11.33 -3.72 -7.27
CA ARG A 102 11.91 -4.00 -8.59
C ARG A 102 11.25 -5.21 -9.23
#